data_AF-A0A2A9MQR6-F1
#
_entry.id   AF-A0A2A9MQR6-F1
#
_cell.length_a   1.000
_cell.length_b   1.000
_cell.length_c   1.000
_cell.angle_alpha   90.00
_cell.angle_beta   90.00
_cell.angle_gamma   90.00
#
_symmetry.space_group_name_H-M   'P 1'
#
loop_
_entity.id
_entity.type
_entity.pdbx_description
1 polymer ?
#
loop_
_entity_poly.entity_id
_entity_poly.type
_entity_poly.pdbx_seq_one_letter_code
_entity_poly.pdbx_strand_id
1 'polypeptide(L)'
;MADGGIWPGLYRWSIEYHDGTVPHGLSQEDRDFLQNAIREALSKQENPAKVLQEQVAILDRFENGSPDVAPRDLLAALSVVQRLVDDYPEIARDFEKLGAIPSFLRLLTTCSAAAQAHEGAQAAAGRESETSRDSALASKTVKTALAILSLVLANNPHVQDAVYKQQGVALLMNLVKEAPPNSSLRVKALTALACQLRHHRASEVAFVNAGGAALLVHAMHSTNEKYQEKAASLMRHLLLEGLMPYEHVQRFDFASALGALLDKSGFENIQFGETIIQLAIALLQQHRVAMAKAPVLAGLREALLARRQRLTQTLTELKGREAGREDLTLVADDFTTQLALLDEAISIAKFPGMKPVEAAADSAARRGGQAPQHSKMLAM
;
A
#
# COMPACT_ATOMS: atom_id res chain seq x y z
N MET A 1 50.94 -6.45 3.84
CA MET A 1 50.00 -7.57 3.96
C MET A 1 48.63 -7.08 3.53
N ALA A 2 47.82 -7.95 2.92
CA ALA A 2 46.63 -7.68 2.07
C ALA A 2 47.04 -7.33 0.62
N ASP A 3 47.54 -8.30 -0.13
CA ASP A 3 46.79 -9.32 -0.89
C ASP A 3 46.42 -8.77 -2.27
N GLY A 4 47.38 -8.98 -3.19
CA GLY A 4 47.25 -8.67 -4.61
C GLY A 4 46.18 -9.55 -5.19
N GLY A 5 44.94 -9.08 -5.06
CA GLY A 5 43.74 -9.80 -5.43
C GLY A 5 43.90 -10.40 -6.81
N ILE A 6 43.77 -11.73 -6.87
CA ILE A 6 43.34 -12.68 -7.91
C ILE A 6 43.52 -12.29 -9.39
N TRP A 7 43.39 -11.03 -9.77
CA TRP A 7 43.54 -10.46 -11.11
C TRP A 7 44.85 -10.80 -11.82
N PRO A 8 46.06 -10.73 -11.20
CA PRO A 8 47.28 -11.15 -11.89
C PRO A 8 47.36 -12.67 -12.09
N GLY A 9 46.64 -13.44 -11.26
CA GLY A 9 46.52 -14.90 -11.39
C GLY A 9 45.52 -15.28 -12.49
N LEU A 10 44.34 -14.65 -12.49
CA LEU A 10 43.30 -14.80 -13.52
C LEU A 10 43.79 -14.34 -14.90
N TYR A 11 44.60 -13.27 -14.97
CA TYR A 11 45.18 -12.82 -16.23
C TYR A 11 46.22 -13.80 -16.78
N ARG A 12 47.08 -14.36 -15.91
CA ARG A 12 48.01 -15.41 -16.31
C ARG A 12 47.30 -16.69 -16.71
N TRP A 13 46.26 -17.09 -15.96
CA TRP A 13 45.40 -18.22 -16.28
C TRP A 13 44.65 -18.01 -17.61
N SER A 14 44.14 -16.81 -17.88
CA SER A 14 43.50 -16.45 -19.15
C SER A 14 44.45 -16.49 -20.35
N ILE A 15 45.75 -16.22 -20.14
CA ILE A 15 46.77 -16.32 -21.18
C ILE A 15 47.21 -17.78 -21.37
N GLU A 16 47.33 -18.56 -20.30
CA GLU A 16 47.70 -19.99 -20.34
C GLU A 16 46.57 -20.89 -20.87
N TYR A 17 45.31 -20.55 -20.59
CA TYR A 17 44.10 -21.24 -21.05
C TYR A 17 43.37 -20.46 -22.16
N HIS A 18 44.10 -19.61 -22.90
CA HIS A 18 43.65 -19.22 -24.23
C HIS A 18 43.72 -20.49 -25.09
N ASP A 19 42.56 -21.04 -25.44
CA ASP A 19 42.40 -22.29 -26.20
C ASP A 19 42.98 -22.25 -27.64
N GLY A 20 43.80 -21.24 -27.96
CA GLY A 20 44.36 -21.01 -29.28
C GLY A 20 43.32 -20.59 -30.32
N THR A 21 42.04 -20.43 -29.94
CA THR A 21 41.06 -19.81 -30.84
C THR A 21 41.28 -18.31 -30.82
N VAL A 22 42.02 -17.83 -31.82
CA VAL A 22 42.03 -16.42 -32.19
C VAL A 22 40.57 -15.97 -32.27
N PRO A 23 40.12 -14.83 -31.69
CA PRO A 23 38.77 -14.35 -31.90
C PRO A 23 38.59 -14.12 -33.40
N HIS A 24 38.02 -15.09 -34.09
CA HIS A 24 37.69 -14.97 -35.50
C HIS A 24 36.53 -14.00 -35.53
N GLY A 25 36.74 -12.84 -36.18
CA GLY A 25 35.62 -12.01 -36.57
C GLY A 25 34.66 -12.90 -37.36
N LEU A 26 33.40 -12.96 -36.94
CA LEU A 26 32.39 -13.78 -37.60
C LEU A 26 32.50 -13.58 -39.12
N SER A 27 32.57 -14.69 -39.87
CA SER A 27 32.56 -14.60 -41.32
C SER A 27 31.29 -13.86 -41.78
N GLN A 28 31.30 -13.29 -42.98
CA GLN A 28 30.11 -12.60 -43.45
C GLN A 28 28.91 -13.55 -43.54
N GLU A 29 29.17 -14.80 -43.95
CA GLU A 29 28.17 -15.86 -44.01
C GLU A 29 27.64 -16.25 -42.62
N ASP A 30 28.49 -16.35 -41.60
CA ASP A 30 28.05 -16.64 -40.22
C ASP A 30 27.26 -15.48 -39.61
N ARG A 31 27.63 -14.23 -39.94
CA ARG A 31 26.85 -13.05 -39.54
C ARG A 31 25.48 -13.06 -40.19
N ASP A 32 25.41 -13.35 -41.48
CA ASP A 32 24.16 -13.39 -42.23
C ASP A 32 23.28 -14.57 -41.76
N PHE A 33 23.88 -15.73 -41.50
CA PHE A 33 23.20 -16.88 -40.91
C PHE A 33 22.62 -16.55 -39.53
N LEU A 34 23.42 -15.98 -38.62
CA LEU A 34 22.96 -15.62 -37.28
C LEU A 34 21.90 -14.51 -37.33
N GLN A 35 22.06 -13.50 -38.17
CA GLN A 35 21.05 -12.45 -38.35
C GLN A 35 19.74 -13.03 -38.87
N ASN A 36 19.79 -13.96 -39.82
CA ASN A 36 18.59 -14.62 -40.34
C ASN A 36 17.94 -15.55 -39.30
N ALA A 37 18.73 -16.32 -38.54
CA ALA A 37 18.22 -17.17 -37.47
C ALA A 37 17.58 -16.36 -36.34
N ILE A 38 18.20 -15.24 -35.94
CA ILE A 38 17.63 -14.30 -34.96
C ILE A 38 16.36 -13.66 -35.52
N ARG A 39 16.37 -13.21 -36.78
CA ARG A 39 15.19 -12.61 -37.42
C ARG A 39 14.05 -13.61 -37.56
N GLU A 40 14.32 -14.87 -37.88
CA GLU A 40 13.31 -15.94 -37.95
C GLU A 40 12.77 -16.27 -36.55
N ALA A 41 13.65 -16.42 -35.54
CA ALA A 41 13.24 -16.67 -34.17
C ALA A 41 12.37 -15.53 -33.61
N LEU A 42 12.75 -14.27 -33.86
CA LEU A 42 11.99 -13.09 -33.44
C LEU A 42 10.72 -12.87 -34.28
N SER A 43 10.67 -13.31 -35.54
CA SER A 43 9.46 -13.19 -36.38
C SER A 43 8.29 -14.05 -35.88
N LYS A 44 8.59 -15.10 -35.09
CA LYS A 44 7.60 -15.96 -34.44
C LYS A 44 7.10 -15.36 -33.11
N GLN A 45 7.75 -14.32 -32.59
CA GLN A 45 7.36 -13.65 -31.36
C GLN A 45 6.50 -12.43 -31.68
N GLU A 46 5.24 -12.45 -31.25
CA GLU A 46 4.35 -11.30 -31.38
C GLU A 46 4.93 -10.10 -30.63
N ASN A 47 4.92 -8.93 -31.26
CA ASN A 47 5.42 -7.71 -30.64
C ASN A 47 4.46 -7.28 -29.52
N PRO A 48 4.88 -7.27 -28.24
CA PRO A 48 3.99 -7.00 -27.12
C PRO A 48 3.35 -5.61 -27.18
N ALA A 49 4.04 -4.62 -27.76
CA ALA A 49 3.49 -3.28 -27.96
C ALA A 49 2.33 -3.27 -28.97
N LYS A 50 2.43 -4.07 -30.04
CA LYS A 50 1.33 -4.22 -31.01
C LYS A 50 0.13 -4.92 -30.38
N VAL A 51 0.38 -5.99 -29.63
CA VAL A 51 -0.70 -6.71 -28.93
C VAL A 51 -1.41 -5.77 -27.94
N LEU A 52 -0.67 -4.94 -27.20
CA LEU A 52 -1.28 -3.91 -26.34
C LEU A 52 -2.18 -2.97 -27.14
N GLN A 53 -1.69 -2.42 -28.26
CA GLN A 53 -2.45 -1.50 -29.10
C GLN A 53 -3.74 -2.14 -29.64
N GLU A 54 -3.69 -3.41 -30.02
CA GLU A 54 -4.88 -4.17 -30.43
C GLU A 54 -5.88 -4.32 -29.29
N GLN A 55 -5.41 -4.58 -28.06
CA GLN A 55 -6.29 -4.65 -26.89
C GLN A 55 -6.89 -3.28 -26.55
N VAL A 56 -6.11 -2.21 -26.63
CA VAL A 56 -6.59 -0.83 -26.43
C VAL A 56 -7.65 -0.47 -27.47
N ALA A 57 -7.49 -0.90 -28.72
CA ALA A 57 -8.49 -0.69 -29.77
C ALA A 57 -9.83 -1.43 -29.49
N ILE A 58 -9.82 -2.54 -28.73
CA ILE A 58 -11.06 -3.17 -28.25
C ILE A 58 -11.77 -2.25 -27.25
N LEU A 59 -11.01 -1.65 -26.32
CA LEU A 59 -11.57 -0.70 -25.34
C LEU A 59 -12.18 0.52 -26.05
N ASP A 60 -11.47 1.09 -27.02
CA ASP A 60 -11.95 2.26 -27.76
C ASP A 60 -13.19 1.95 -28.61
N ARG A 61 -13.26 0.76 -29.23
CA ARG A 61 -14.46 0.35 -29.99
C ARG A 61 -15.68 0.19 -29.09
N PHE A 62 -15.51 -0.35 -27.88
CA PHE A 62 -16.58 -0.43 -26.90
C PHE A 62 -17.08 0.96 -26.49
N GLU A 63 -16.18 1.87 -26.17
CA GLU A 63 -16.52 3.26 -25.79
C GLU A 63 -17.25 4.00 -26.94
N ASN A 64 -16.90 3.70 -28.19
CA ASN A 64 -17.57 4.25 -29.37
C ASN A 64 -18.91 3.55 -29.72
N GLY A 65 -19.37 2.60 -28.90
CA GLY A 65 -20.66 1.92 -29.09
C GLY A 65 -20.67 0.91 -30.24
N SER A 66 -19.52 0.31 -30.56
CA SER A 66 -19.45 -0.67 -31.66
C SER A 66 -20.24 -1.95 -31.28
N PRO A 67 -21.19 -2.39 -32.12
CA PRO A 67 -22.12 -3.47 -31.76
C PRO A 67 -21.45 -4.86 -31.71
N ASP A 68 -20.24 -5.00 -32.25
CA ASP A 68 -19.43 -6.22 -32.26
C ASP A 68 -18.67 -6.46 -30.95
N VAL A 69 -18.54 -5.45 -30.08
CA VAL A 69 -17.78 -5.54 -28.84
C VAL A 69 -18.72 -5.66 -27.65
N ALA A 70 -18.75 -6.83 -27.03
CA ALA A 70 -19.52 -7.08 -25.83
C ALA A 70 -18.70 -6.71 -24.57
N PRO A 71 -19.36 -6.41 -23.44
CA PRO A 71 -18.68 -6.14 -22.17
C PRO A 71 -17.68 -7.25 -21.72
N ARG A 72 -17.86 -8.50 -22.15
CA ARG A 72 -16.94 -9.62 -21.85
C ARG A 72 -15.61 -9.50 -22.57
N ASP A 73 -15.61 -8.85 -23.73
CA ASP A 73 -14.44 -8.68 -24.56
C ASP A 73 -13.50 -7.64 -23.92
N LEU A 74 -14.05 -6.69 -23.15
CA LEU A 74 -13.27 -5.78 -22.30
C LEU A 74 -12.45 -6.55 -21.25
N LEU A 75 -13.06 -7.50 -20.56
CA LEU A 75 -12.35 -8.31 -19.56
C LEU A 75 -11.27 -9.17 -20.19
N ALA A 76 -11.53 -9.76 -21.35
CA ALA A 76 -10.54 -10.52 -22.09
C ALA A 76 -9.36 -9.62 -22.49
N ALA A 77 -9.64 -8.45 -23.08
CA ALA A 77 -8.64 -7.48 -23.47
C ALA A 77 -7.81 -6.99 -22.27
N LEU A 78 -8.45 -6.63 -21.16
CA LEU A 78 -7.77 -6.22 -19.93
C LEU A 78 -6.92 -7.34 -19.33
N SER A 79 -7.35 -8.60 -19.42
CA SER A 79 -6.56 -9.73 -18.92
C SER A 79 -5.29 -9.92 -19.75
N VAL A 80 -5.37 -9.72 -21.07
CA VAL A 80 -4.19 -9.71 -21.94
C VAL A 80 -3.28 -8.52 -21.62
N VAL A 81 -3.84 -7.33 -21.43
CA VAL A 81 -3.07 -6.13 -21.04
C VAL A 81 -2.36 -6.35 -19.71
N GLN A 82 -3.04 -6.91 -18.71
CA GLN A 82 -2.45 -7.19 -17.41
C GLN A 82 -1.25 -8.13 -17.56
N ARG A 83 -1.41 -9.23 -18.30
CA ARG A 83 -0.31 -10.16 -18.58
C ARG A 83 0.86 -9.46 -19.30
N LEU A 84 0.58 -8.59 -20.27
CA LEU A 84 1.64 -7.85 -20.97
C LEU A 84 2.41 -6.92 -20.03
N VAL A 85 1.71 -6.22 -19.14
CA VAL A 85 2.34 -5.32 -18.16
C VAL A 85 3.17 -6.10 -17.15
N ASP A 86 2.72 -7.29 -16.75
CA ASP A 86 3.42 -8.18 -15.81
C ASP A 86 4.66 -8.84 -16.45
N ASP A 87 4.54 -9.32 -17.69
CA ASP A 87 5.60 -10.05 -18.40
C ASP A 87 6.67 -9.12 -19.00
N TYR A 88 6.29 -7.89 -19.39
CA TYR A 88 7.14 -6.95 -20.14
C TYR A 88 7.19 -5.57 -19.46
N PRO A 89 8.18 -5.29 -18.61
CA PRO A 89 8.29 -4.03 -17.85
C PRO A 89 8.31 -2.77 -18.74
N GLU A 90 8.81 -2.87 -19.97
CA GLU A 90 8.79 -1.79 -20.95
C GLU A 90 7.37 -1.38 -21.35
N ILE A 91 6.40 -2.31 -21.34
CA ILE A 91 5.00 -2.02 -21.62
C ILE A 91 4.41 -1.14 -20.52
N ALA A 92 4.74 -1.43 -19.26
CA ALA A 92 4.34 -0.58 -18.13
C ALA A 92 4.94 0.82 -18.25
N ARG A 93 6.23 0.90 -18.61
CA ARG A 93 6.97 2.16 -18.76
C ARG A 93 6.42 3.01 -19.91
N ASP A 94 6.19 2.40 -21.06
CA ASP A 94 5.80 3.07 -22.30
C ASP A 94 4.26 3.09 -22.49
N PHE A 95 3.48 2.73 -21.46
CA PHE A 95 2.02 2.63 -21.50
C PHE A 95 1.33 3.88 -22.06
N GLU A 96 1.81 5.07 -21.68
CA GLU A 96 1.34 6.33 -22.26
C GLU A 96 1.76 6.51 -23.73
N LYS A 97 3.02 6.20 -24.08
CA LYS A 97 3.50 6.32 -25.47
C LYS A 97 2.75 5.40 -26.42
N LEU A 98 2.24 4.29 -25.89
CA LEU A 98 1.40 3.34 -26.60
C LEU A 98 -0.08 3.77 -26.66
N GLY A 99 -0.43 4.93 -26.09
CA GLY A 99 -1.77 5.54 -26.19
C GLY A 99 -2.83 4.91 -25.29
N ALA A 100 -2.43 4.13 -24.27
CA ALA A 100 -3.38 3.36 -23.47
C ALA A 100 -4.10 4.17 -22.38
N ILE A 101 -3.47 5.22 -21.83
CA ILE A 101 -4.04 5.98 -20.69
C ILE A 101 -5.40 6.60 -21.00
N PRO A 102 -5.61 7.32 -22.12
CA PRO A 102 -6.91 7.90 -22.42
C PRO A 102 -8.04 6.86 -22.44
N SER A 103 -7.80 5.68 -23.01
CA SER A 103 -8.77 4.59 -23.10
C SER A 103 -9.11 4.02 -21.72
N PHE A 104 -8.11 3.87 -20.85
CA PHE A 104 -8.32 3.42 -19.47
C PHE A 104 -9.13 4.44 -18.65
N LEU A 105 -8.84 5.74 -18.77
CA LEU A 105 -9.58 6.77 -18.02
C LEU A 105 -11.04 6.90 -18.51
N ARG A 106 -11.28 6.78 -19.82
CA ARG A 106 -12.64 6.71 -20.38
C ARG A 106 -13.39 5.48 -19.86
N LEU A 107 -12.76 4.31 -19.93
CA LEU A 107 -13.33 3.05 -19.45
C LEU A 107 -13.74 3.14 -17.97
N LEU A 108 -12.88 3.71 -17.13
CA LEU A 108 -13.22 3.97 -15.73
C LEU A 108 -14.45 4.87 -15.62
N THR A 109 -14.53 5.95 -16.39
CA THR A 109 -15.67 6.86 -16.36
C THR A 109 -16.97 6.16 -16.77
N THR A 110 -16.93 5.36 -17.84
CA THR A 110 -18.10 4.71 -18.43
C THR A 110 -18.62 3.55 -17.57
N CYS A 111 -17.74 2.73 -17.01
CA CYS A 111 -18.15 1.52 -16.28
C CYS A 111 -18.34 1.72 -14.77
N SER A 112 -17.93 2.85 -14.19
CA SER A 112 -17.89 2.99 -12.73
C SER A 112 -19.26 3.06 -12.06
N ALA A 113 -20.26 3.72 -12.65
CA ALA A 113 -21.59 3.78 -12.05
C ALA A 113 -22.22 2.38 -11.92
N ALA A 114 -22.12 1.56 -12.97
CA ALA A 114 -22.60 0.18 -12.94
C ALA A 114 -21.80 -0.70 -11.97
N ALA A 115 -20.48 -0.51 -11.90
CA ALA A 115 -19.62 -1.18 -10.94
C ALA A 115 -19.99 -0.86 -9.47
N GLN A 116 -20.23 0.42 -9.18
CA GLN A 116 -20.64 0.90 -7.87
C GLN A 116 -22.00 0.32 -7.45
N ALA A 117 -22.97 0.32 -8.35
CA ALA A 117 -24.29 -0.26 -8.10
C ALA A 117 -24.19 -1.76 -7.74
N HIS A 118 -23.39 -2.51 -8.48
CA HIS A 118 -23.17 -3.95 -8.20
C HIS A 118 -22.48 -4.18 -6.84
N GLU A 119 -21.38 -3.49 -6.55
CA GLU A 119 -20.68 -3.64 -5.26
C GLU A 119 -21.57 -3.22 -4.08
N GLY A 120 -22.45 -2.23 -4.28
CA GLY A 120 -23.38 -1.75 -3.26
C GLY A 120 -24.46 -2.77 -2.95
N ALA A 121 -25.03 -3.39 -3.99
CA ALA A 121 -25.98 -4.48 -3.85
C ALA A 121 -25.34 -5.71 -3.16
N GLN A 122 -24.10 -6.07 -3.52
CA GLN A 122 -23.38 -7.16 -2.86
C GLN A 122 -23.09 -6.87 -1.38
N ALA A 123 -22.72 -5.64 -1.03
CA ALA A 123 -22.47 -5.25 0.35
C ALA A 123 -23.75 -5.27 1.20
N ALA A 124 -24.91 -4.95 0.63
CA ALA A 124 -26.20 -4.94 1.32
C ALA A 124 -26.83 -6.33 1.47
N ALA A 125 -26.65 -7.22 0.49
CA ALA A 125 -27.38 -8.50 0.41
C ALA A 125 -26.71 -9.67 1.16
N GLY A 126 -25.46 -9.56 1.60
CA GLY A 126 -24.77 -10.61 2.37
C GLY A 126 -24.48 -11.93 1.62
N ARG A 127 -25.09 -12.20 0.46
CA ARG A 127 -24.81 -13.21 -0.57
C ARG A 127 -25.62 -12.91 -1.84
N GLU A 128 -25.12 -13.37 -2.98
CA GLU A 128 -25.60 -13.22 -4.37
C GLU A 128 -27.00 -12.57 -4.54
N SER A 129 -26.99 -11.23 -4.64
CA SER A 129 -28.13 -10.49 -5.20
C SER A 129 -28.21 -10.78 -6.70
N GLU A 130 -29.44 -10.92 -7.24
CA GLU A 130 -29.75 -10.91 -8.68
C GLU A 130 -29.39 -9.53 -9.29
N THR A 131 -28.11 -9.22 -9.28
CA THR A 131 -27.55 -8.08 -10.00
C THR A 131 -27.38 -8.49 -11.46
N SER A 132 -27.71 -7.58 -12.37
CA SER A 132 -27.55 -7.85 -13.81
C SER A 132 -26.13 -8.33 -14.10
N ARG A 133 -26.00 -9.38 -14.93
CA ARG A 133 -24.71 -9.92 -15.38
C ARG A 133 -23.76 -8.83 -15.89
N ASP A 134 -24.33 -7.80 -16.51
CA ASP A 134 -23.57 -6.67 -17.05
C ASP A 134 -22.96 -5.79 -15.95
N SER A 135 -23.67 -5.61 -14.84
CA SER A 135 -23.17 -4.84 -13.69
C SER A 135 -22.03 -5.57 -12.95
N ALA A 136 -22.12 -6.90 -12.83
CA ALA A 136 -21.05 -7.73 -12.29
C ALA A 136 -19.79 -7.67 -13.14
N LEU A 137 -19.97 -7.65 -14.46
CA LEU A 137 -18.90 -7.55 -15.42
C LEU A 137 -18.26 -6.16 -15.42
N ALA A 138 -19.07 -5.10 -15.33
CA ALA A 138 -18.59 -3.73 -15.15
C ALA A 138 -17.75 -3.61 -13.88
N SER A 139 -18.20 -4.18 -12.76
CA SER A 139 -17.40 -4.23 -11.51
C SER A 139 -16.04 -4.91 -11.72
N LYS A 140 -16.00 -6.09 -12.36
CA LYS A 140 -14.73 -6.75 -12.69
C LYS A 140 -13.85 -5.89 -13.59
N THR A 141 -14.43 -5.26 -14.60
CA THR A 141 -13.73 -4.43 -15.60
C THR A 141 -13.03 -3.25 -14.93
N VAL A 142 -13.77 -2.48 -14.13
CA VAL A 142 -13.22 -1.34 -13.39
C VAL A 142 -12.14 -1.79 -12.41
N LYS A 143 -12.36 -2.89 -11.68
CA LYS A 143 -11.37 -3.42 -10.73
C LYS A 143 -10.09 -3.89 -11.40
N THR A 144 -10.17 -4.49 -12.58
CA THR A 144 -8.99 -4.91 -13.37
C THR A 144 -8.29 -3.69 -13.97
N ALA A 145 -9.03 -2.73 -14.53
CA ALA A 145 -8.46 -1.50 -15.06
C ALA A 145 -7.71 -0.70 -13.98
N LEU A 146 -8.28 -0.57 -12.77
CA LEU A 146 -7.62 0.07 -11.63
C LEU A 146 -6.37 -0.68 -11.18
N ALA A 147 -6.36 -2.02 -11.25
CA ALA A 147 -5.19 -2.82 -10.87
C ALA A 147 -4.04 -2.59 -11.86
N ILE A 148 -4.33 -2.62 -13.16
CA ILE A 148 -3.35 -2.31 -14.21
C ILE A 148 -2.84 -0.88 -14.04
N LEU A 149 -3.74 0.11 -13.87
CA LEU A 149 -3.37 1.50 -13.64
C LEU A 149 -2.45 1.66 -12.42
N SER A 150 -2.76 0.97 -11.31
CA SER A 150 -1.92 1.01 -10.11
C SER A 150 -0.50 0.53 -10.39
N LEU A 151 -0.35 -0.51 -11.22
CA LEU A 151 0.95 -1.08 -11.58
C LEU A 151 1.73 -0.15 -12.50
N VAL A 152 1.11 0.35 -13.58
CA VAL A 152 1.80 1.22 -14.55
C VAL A 152 2.11 2.62 -14.01
N LEU A 153 1.38 3.08 -12.98
CA LEU A 153 1.65 4.33 -12.27
C LEU A 153 2.79 4.22 -11.26
N ALA A 154 3.01 3.04 -10.69
CA ALA A 154 3.98 2.86 -9.63
C ALA A 154 5.39 3.20 -10.13
N ASN A 155 5.98 4.25 -9.56
CA ASN A 155 7.32 4.76 -9.90
C ASN A 155 7.48 5.11 -11.40
N ASN A 156 6.41 5.57 -12.06
CA ASN A 156 6.43 5.95 -13.47
C ASN A 156 5.96 7.40 -13.68
N PRO A 157 6.86 8.40 -13.61
CA PRO A 157 6.49 9.80 -13.68
C PRO A 157 5.86 10.21 -15.01
N HIS A 158 6.24 9.57 -16.13
CA HIS A 158 5.65 9.87 -17.44
C HIS A 158 4.18 9.46 -17.51
N VAL A 159 3.84 8.30 -16.95
CA VAL A 159 2.45 7.84 -16.89
C VAL A 159 1.65 8.64 -15.87
N GLN A 160 2.24 8.98 -14.72
CA GLN A 160 1.63 9.89 -13.74
C GLN A 160 1.32 11.26 -14.37
N ASP A 161 2.23 11.83 -15.16
CA ASP A 161 2.03 13.10 -15.87
C ASP A 161 0.85 13.02 -16.86
N ALA A 162 0.73 11.93 -17.59
CA ALA A 162 -0.36 11.73 -18.55
C ALA A 162 -1.72 11.66 -17.86
N VAL A 163 -1.80 10.87 -16.77
CA VAL A 163 -3.01 10.76 -15.95
C VAL A 163 -3.36 12.11 -15.32
N TYR A 164 -2.38 12.85 -14.82
CA TYR A 164 -2.57 14.18 -14.24
C TYR A 164 -3.15 15.18 -15.25
N LYS A 165 -2.55 15.26 -16.46
CA LYS A 165 -3.00 16.16 -17.54
C LYS A 165 -4.43 15.87 -18.01
N GLN A 166 -4.89 14.63 -17.85
CA GLN A 166 -6.25 14.19 -18.18
C GLN A 166 -7.21 14.25 -16.99
N GLN A 167 -6.90 15.03 -15.94
CA GLN A 167 -7.73 15.18 -14.72
C GLN A 167 -7.94 13.86 -13.95
N GLY A 168 -7.04 12.88 -14.13
CA GLY A 168 -7.16 11.56 -13.52
C GLY A 168 -7.12 11.57 -11.99
N VAL A 169 -6.46 12.55 -11.35
CA VAL A 169 -6.50 12.71 -9.88
C VAL A 169 -7.94 12.95 -9.40
N ALA A 170 -8.67 13.85 -10.05
CA ALA A 170 -10.06 14.16 -9.69
C ALA A 170 -10.97 12.95 -9.93
N LEU A 171 -10.78 12.26 -11.07
CA LEU A 171 -11.50 11.01 -11.39
C LEU A 171 -11.28 9.96 -10.30
N LEU A 172 -10.03 9.65 -9.97
CA LEU A 172 -9.69 8.64 -8.95
C LEU A 172 -10.22 9.03 -7.56
N MET A 173 -10.17 10.31 -7.19
CA MET A 173 -10.78 10.79 -5.94
C MET A 173 -12.30 10.57 -5.92
N ASN A 174 -13.00 10.85 -7.02
CA ASN A 174 -14.44 10.62 -7.11
C ASN A 174 -14.78 9.13 -7.02
N LEU A 175 -14.00 8.27 -7.69
CA LEU A 175 -14.16 6.82 -7.57
C LEU A 175 -14.00 6.33 -6.13
N VAL A 176 -13.04 6.86 -5.37
CA VAL A 176 -12.89 6.51 -3.94
C VAL A 176 -14.10 6.96 -3.12
N LYS A 177 -14.63 8.17 -3.37
CA LYS A 177 -15.79 8.72 -2.64
C LYS A 177 -17.08 7.93 -2.94
N GLU A 178 -17.31 7.60 -4.20
CA GLU A 178 -18.56 6.99 -4.68
C GLU A 178 -18.58 5.46 -4.57
N ALA A 179 -17.42 4.80 -4.61
CA ALA A 179 -17.36 3.35 -4.42
C ALA A 179 -18.03 2.95 -3.10
N PRO A 180 -18.79 1.85 -3.00
CA PRO A 180 -19.50 1.49 -1.78
C PRO A 180 -18.58 1.30 -0.57
N PRO A 181 -19.07 1.56 0.67
CA PRO A 181 -18.28 1.38 1.88
C PRO A 181 -17.81 -0.08 2.00
N ASN A 182 -16.57 -0.24 2.47
CA ASN A 182 -15.90 -1.54 2.65
C ASN A 182 -15.74 -2.39 1.37
N SER A 183 -16.09 -1.88 0.18
CA SER A 183 -15.96 -2.60 -1.08
C SER A 183 -14.50 -2.77 -1.52
N SER A 184 -14.24 -3.86 -2.26
CA SER A 184 -12.95 -4.11 -2.90
C SER A 184 -12.61 -3.04 -3.95
N LEU A 185 -13.64 -2.48 -4.59
CA LEU A 185 -13.52 -1.39 -5.55
C LEU A 185 -12.93 -0.13 -4.89
N ARG A 186 -13.42 0.25 -3.70
CA ARG A 186 -12.94 1.42 -2.96
C ARG A 186 -11.44 1.30 -2.60
N VAL A 187 -10.99 0.11 -2.19
CA VAL A 187 -9.57 -0.16 -1.89
C VAL A 187 -8.70 -0.04 -3.14
N LYS A 188 -9.15 -0.58 -4.28
CA LYS A 188 -8.42 -0.51 -5.56
C LYS A 188 -8.33 0.93 -6.09
N ALA A 189 -9.41 1.70 -5.97
CA ALA A 189 -9.42 3.11 -6.36
C ALA A 189 -8.42 3.92 -5.51
N LEU A 190 -8.37 3.71 -4.19
CA LEU A 190 -7.40 4.38 -3.33
C LEU A 190 -5.96 3.93 -3.63
N THR A 191 -5.76 2.66 -3.99
CA THR A 191 -4.44 2.15 -4.37
C THR A 191 -3.94 2.83 -5.65
N ALA A 192 -4.77 2.91 -6.69
CA ALA A 192 -4.43 3.62 -7.92
C ALA A 192 -4.14 5.11 -7.66
N LEU A 193 -4.96 5.75 -6.81
CA LEU A 193 -4.72 7.12 -6.37
C LEU A 193 -3.38 7.26 -5.64
N ALA A 194 -3.06 6.38 -4.69
CA ALA A 194 -1.77 6.43 -4.00
C ALA A 194 -0.57 6.27 -4.95
N CYS A 195 -0.68 5.39 -5.95
CA CYS A 195 0.35 5.27 -7.00
C CYS A 195 0.45 6.53 -7.87
N GLN A 196 -0.68 7.18 -8.20
CA GLN A 196 -0.69 8.46 -8.94
C GLN A 196 0.02 9.58 -8.17
N LEU A 197 -0.14 9.62 -6.85
CA LEU A 197 0.39 10.71 -6.02
C LEU A 197 1.86 10.56 -5.71
N ARG A 198 2.35 9.34 -5.50
CA ARG A 198 3.69 9.10 -4.95
C ARG A 198 4.79 9.79 -5.76
N HIS A 199 5.47 10.74 -5.11
CA HIS A 199 6.57 11.54 -5.67
C HIS A 199 6.21 12.32 -6.95
N HIS A 200 4.91 12.56 -7.16
CA HIS A 200 4.41 13.37 -8.27
C HIS A 200 3.81 14.67 -7.74
N ARG A 201 4.66 15.68 -7.59
CA ARG A 201 4.32 16.90 -6.84
C ARG A 201 3.04 17.59 -7.31
N ALA A 202 2.80 17.63 -8.63
CA ALA A 202 1.61 18.26 -9.19
C ALA A 202 0.33 17.52 -8.76
N SER A 203 0.34 16.18 -8.77
CA SER A 203 -0.78 15.37 -8.31
C SER A 203 -0.96 15.47 -6.79
N GLU A 204 0.12 15.47 -6.01
CA GLU A 204 0.04 15.59 -4.55
C GLU A 204 -0.58 16.92 -4.11
N VAL A 205 -0.12 18.02 -4.69
CA VAL A 205 -0.67 19.36 -4.41
C VAL A 205 -2.13 19.45 -4.85
N ALA A 206 -2.48 18.93 -6.03
CA ALA A 206 -3.86 18.91 -6.50
C ALA A 206 -4.76 18.09 -5.56
N PHE A 207 -4.29 16.93 -5.10
CA PHE A 207 -5.02 16.09 -4.16
C PHE A 207 -5.28 16.80 -2.81
N VAL A 208 -4.26 17.43 -2.24
CA VAL A 208 -4.40 18.16 -0.97
C VAL A 208 -5.37 19.34 -1.12
N ASN A 209 -5.22 20.13 -2.19
CA ASN A 209 -6.11 21.27 -2.47
C ASN A 209 -7.56 20.85 -2.70
N ALA A 210 -7.78 19.65 -3.25
CA ALA A 210 -9.11 19.07 -3.47
C ALA A 210 -9.73 18.43 -2.21
N GLY A 211 -9.16 18.65 -1.02
CA GLY A 211 -9.66 18.10 0.23
C GLY A 211 -9.27 16.64 0.48
N GLY A 212 -8.18 16.17 -0.14
CA GLY A 212 -7.68 14.80 -0.01
C GLY A 212 -7.41 14.36 1.42
N ALA A 213 -6.98 15.27 2.30
CA ALA A 213 -6.79 14.98 3.72
C ALA A 213 -8.08 14.48 4.41
N ALA A 214 -9.22 15.12 4.14
CA ALA A 214 -10.52 14.70 4.68
C ALA A 214 -10.91 13.30 4.18
N LEU A 215 -10.62 13.01 2.91
CA LEU A 215 -10.87 11.70 2.30
C LEU A 215 -10.04 10.61 3.00
N LEU A 216 -8.76 10.85 3.29
CA LEU A 216 -7.91 9.89 3.99
C LEU A 216 -8.33 9.70 5.45
N VAL A 217 -8.67 10.78 6.17
CA VAL A 217 -9.18 10.64 7.54
C VAL A 217 -10.48 9.84 7.56
N HIS A 218 -11.39 10.09 6.61
CA HIS A 218 -12.61 9.29 6.48
C HIS A 218 -12.27 7.81 6.21
N ALA A 219 -11.27 7.52 5.38
CA ALA A 219 -10.83 6.16 5.11
C ALA A 219 -10.25 5.45 6.34
N MET A 220 -9.50 6.16 7.19
CA MET A 220 -8.98 5.64 8.46
C MET A 220 -10.10 5.22 9.43
N HIS A 221 -11.28 5.84 9.36
CA HIS A 221 -12.44 5.46 10.18
C HIS A 221 -13.25 4.29 9.64
N SER A 222 -12.91 3.74 8.48
CA SER A 222 -13.60 2.58 7.92
C SER A 222 -13.38 1.31 8.75
N THR A 223 -14.09 0.22 8.43
CA THR A 223 -13.88 -1.09 9.06
C THR A 223 -13.05 -2.04 8.18
N ASN A 224 -12.54 -1.56 7.04
CA ASN A 224 -11.76 -2.36 6.10
C ASN A 224 -10.27 -2.08 6.32
N GLU A 225 -9.55 -3.02 6.95
CA GLU A 225 -8.13 -2.84 7.29
C GLU A 225 -7.25 -2.50 6.09
N LYS A 226 -7.50 -3.12 4.92
CA LYS A 226 -6.74 -2.81 3.70
C LYS A 226 -6.96 -1.36 3.25
N TYR A 227 -8.17 -0.84 3.42
CA TYR A 227 -8.47 0.56 3.13
C TYR A 227 -7.80 1.50 4.15
N GLN A 228 -7.86 1.17 5.43
CA GLN A 228 -7.21 1.92 6.50
C GLN A 228 -5.69 1.97 6.34
N GLU A 229 -5.06 0.84 6.02
CA GLU A 229 -3.61 0.72 5.80
C GLU A 229 -3.16 1.60 4.64
N LYS A 230 -3.87 1.56 3.49
CA LYS A 230 -3.53 2.42 2.34
C LYS A 230 -3.74 3.90 2.64
N ALA A 231 -4.80 4.25 3.38
CA ALA A 231 -5.02 5.62 3.83
C ALA A 231 -3.92 6.11 4.77
N ALA A 232 -3.53 5.28 5.75
CA ALA A 232 -2.47 5.58 6.69
C ALA A 232 -1.11 5.72 6.00
N SER A 233 -0.78 4.83 5.07
CA SER A 233 0.44 4.88 4.26
C SER A 233 0.51 6.15 3.41
N LEU A 234 -0.59 6.52 2.74
CA LEU A 234 -0.64 7.73 1.93
C LEU A 234 -0.62 9.01 2.79
N MET A 235 -1.28 9.03 3.95
CA MET A 235 -1.20 10.15 4.88
C MET A 235 0.23 10.34 5.40
N ARG A 236 0.92 9.23 5.71
CA ARG A 236 2.34 9.25 6.11
C ARG A 236 3.20 9.87 5.02
N HIS A 237 3.00 9.45 3.77
CA HIS A 237 3.69 10.02 2.61
C HIS A 237 3.49 11.54 2.54
N LEU A 238 2.24 12.01 2.59
CA LEU A 238 1.95 13.45 2.50
C LEU A 238 2.50 14.27 3.67
N LEU A 239 2.55 13.70 4.88
CA LEU A 239 3.29 14.31 5.99
C LEU A 239 4.76 14.45 5.59
N LEU A 240 5.44 13.35 5.26
CA LEU A 240 6.88 13.36 4.94
C LEU A 240 7.25 14.33 3.80
N GLU A 241 6.36 14.50 2.81
CA GLU A 241 6.52 15.47 1.70
C GLU A 241 6.18 16.93 2.07
N GLY A 242 5.91 17.21 3.36
CA GLY A 242 5.61 18.54 3.89
C GLY A 242 4.29 19.13 3.40
N LEU A 243 3.35 18.28 2.98
CA LEU A 243 2.07 18.69 2.39
C LEU A 243 0.90 18.71 3.39
N MET A 244 1.15 18.29 4.62
CA MET A 244 0.17 18.26 5.69
C MET A 244 0.55 19.28 6.78
N PRO A 245 0.21 20.56 6.61
CA PRO A 245 0.44 21.57 7.64
C PRO A 245 -0.46 21.30 8.85
N TYR A 246 -0.10 21.85 10.02
CA TYR A 246 -0.79 21.56 11.27
C TYR A 246 -2.28 21.96 11.25
N GLU A 247 -2.62 23.00 10.51
CA GLU A 247 -3.99 23.46 10.31
C GLU A 247 -4.86 22.36 9.69
N HIS A 248 -4.32 21.56 8.77
CA HIS A 248 -5.03 20.41 8.20
C HIS A 248 -5.17 19.28 9.22
N VAL A 249 -4.12 19.02 10.01
CA VAL A 249 -4.15 18.04 11.09
C VAL A 249 -5.29 18.35 12.08
N GLN A 250 -5.43 19.63 12.46
CA GLN A 250 -6.50 20.08 13.35
C GLN A 250 -7.87 20.07 12.67
N ARG A 251 -7.99 20.66 11.48
CA ARG A 251 -9.26 20.81 10.76
C ARG A 251 -9.96 19.49 10.49
N PHE A 252 -9.19 18.44 10.21
CA PHE A 252 -9.72 17.12 9.87
C PHE A 252 -9.63 16.12 11.02
N ASP A 253 -9.29 16.56 12.24
CA ASP A 253 -9.18 15.70 13.43
C ASP A 253 -8.29 14.45 13.22
N PHE A 254 -7.18 14.63 12.50
CA PHE A 254 -6.33 13.53 12.07
C PHE A 254 -5.69 12.78 13.25
N ALA A 255 -5.28 13.51 14.30
CA ALA A 255 -4.65 12.90 15.46
C ALA A 255 -5.61 11.95 16.21
N SER A 256 -6.88 12.31 16.33
CA SER A 256 -7.90 11.45 16.94
C SER A 256 -8.20 10.23 16.07
N ALA A 257 -8.27 10.40 14.75
CA ALA A 257 -8.42 9.29 13.80
C ALA A 257 -7.26 8.28 13.92
N LEU A 258 -6.04 8.78 14.06
CA LEU A 258 -4.85 7.95 14.28
C LEU A 258 -4.86 7.25 15.64
N GLY A 259 -5.25 7.95 16.70
CA GLY A 259 -5.45 7.36 18.02
C GLY A 259 -6.45 6.21 17.99
N ALA A 260 -7.58 6.39 17.30
CA ALA A 260 -8.59 5.36 17.11
C ALA A 260 -8.07 4.15 16.31
N LEU A 261 -7.20 4.34 15.31
CA LEU A 261 -6.54 3.24 14.61
C LEU A 261 -5.59 2.47 15.52
N LEU A 262 -4.74 3.16 16.28
CA LEU A 262 -3.81 2.55 17.24
C LEU A 262 -4.54 1.70 18.28
N ASP A 263 -5.72 2.15 18.69
CA ASP A 263 -6.59 1.46 19.64
C ASP A 263 -7.36 0.28 19.02
N LYS A 264 -8.00 0.46 17.86
CA LYS A 264 -8.88 -0.58 17.28
C LYS A 264 -8.14 -1.68 16.52
N SER A 265 -6.99 -1.37 15.92
CA SER A 265 -6.24 -2.35 15.12
C SER A 265 -5.65 -3.46 15.99
N GLY A 266 -5.88 -4.70 15.57
CA GLY A 266 -5.32 -5.89 16.21
C GLY A 266 -3.83 -6.08 15.90
N PHE A 267 -3.38 -7.31 16.13
CA PHE A 267 -2.01 -7.76 15.84
C PHE A 267 -1.96 -8.85 14.76
N GLU A 268 -3.07 -9.11 14.08
CA GLU A 268 -3.15 -10.11 12.99
C GLU A 268 -2.38 -9.64 11.74
N ASN A 269 -2.46 -8.34 11.42
CA ASN A 269 -1.74 -7.73 10.31
C ASN A 269 -0.56 -6.89 10.84
N ILE A 270 0.62 -7.51 10.86
CA ILE A 270 1.86 -6.90 11.39
C ILE A 270 2.23 -5.65 10.60
N GLN A 271 2.17 -5.73 9.26
CA GLN A 271 2.50 -4.62 8.37
C GLN A 271 1.60 -3.40 8.58
N PHE A 272 0.30 -3.63 8.82
CA PHE A 272 -0.63 -2.55 9.15
C PHE A 272 -0.29 -1.91 10.49
N GLY A 273 0.02 -2.72 11.51
CA GLY A 273 0.49 -2.25 12.81
C GLY A 273 1.73 -1.35 12.71
N GLU A 274 2.73 -1.75 11.93
CA GLU A 274 3.91 -0.93 11.67
C GLU A 274 3.56 0.37 10.96
N THR A 275 2.71 0.30 9.93
CA THR A 275 2.30 1.47 9.12
C THR A 275 1.66 2.55 9.99
N ILE A 276 0.77 2.19 10.91
CA ILE A 276 0.10 3.16 11.79
C ILE A 276 1.04 3.74 12.84
N ILE A 277 2.02 2.97 13.34
CA ILE A 277 3.02 3.48 14.28
C ILE A 277 3.97 4.43 13.57
N GLN A 278 4.43 4.08 12.36
CA GLN A 278 5.26 4.97 11.54
C GLN A 278 4.52 6.25 11.14
N LEU A 279 3.21 6.20 10.93
CA LEU A 279 2.37 7.37 10.74
C LEU A 279 2.35 8.26 11.99
N ALA A 280 2.25 7.67 13.18
CA ALA A 280 2.33 8.41 14.45
C ALA A 280 3.70 9.07 14.64
N ILE A 281 4.78 8.37 14.32
CA ILE A 281 6.13 8.95 14.33
C ILE A 281 6.21 10.15 13.39
N ALA A 282 5.76 10.03 12.14
CA ALA A 282 5.79 11.13 11.17
C ALA A 282 4.98 12.35 11.66
N LEU A 283 3.77 12.13 12.20
CA LEU A 283 2.95 13.19 12.77
C LEU A 283 3.65 13.88 13.96
N LEU A 284 4.23 13.10 14.87
CA LEU A 284 4.94 13.62 16.04
C LEU A 284 6.19 14.41 15.64
N GLN A 285 7.02 13.88 14.74
CA GLN A 285 8.24 14.55 14.29
C GLN A 285 7.95 15.93 13.68
N GLN A 286 6.84 16.07 12.95
CA GLN A 286 6.50 17.34 12.30
C GLN A 286 5.74 18.30 13.22
N HIS A 287 4.79 17.79 14.00
CA HIS A 287 3.77 18.63 14.63
C HIS A 287 3.75 18.55 16.16
N ARG A 288 4.68 17.84 16.81
CA ARG A 288 4.70 17.67 18.28
C ARG A 288 4.60 19.00 19.04
N VAL A 289 5.37 20.02 18.65
CA VAL A 289 5.40 21.31 19.36
C VAL A 289 4.05 22.02 19.27
N ALA A 290 3.38 21.96 18.11
CA ALA A 290 2.07 22.53 17.93
C ALA A 290 1.00 21.73 18.72
N MET A 291 1.07 20.39 18.67
CA MET A 291 0.19 19.50 19.41
C MET A 291 0.34 19.60 20.93
N ALA A 292 1.53 19.94 21.44
CA ALA A 292 1.77 20.09 22.88
C ALA A 292 0.96 21.23 23.52
N LYS A 293 0.45 22.17 22.72
CA LYS A 293 -0.40 23.28 23.19
C LYS A 293 -1.85 22.86 23.42
N ALA A 294 -2.21 21.63 23.08
CA ALA A 294 -3.55 21.08 23.15
C ALA A 294 -3.53 19.68 23.82
N PRO A 295 -4.66 19.15 24.32
CA PRO A 295 -4.72 17.80 24.89
C PRO A 295 -4.44 16.69 23.86
N VAL A 296 -4.37 17.04 22.57
CA VAL A 296 -4.15 16.12 21.45
C VAL A 296 -2.86 15.30 21.61
N LEU A 297 -1.75 15.91 22.02
CA LEU A 297 -0.49 15.18 22.23
C LEU A 297 -0.59 14.15 23.35
N ALA A 298 -1.30 14.49 24.44
CA ALA A 298 -1.51 13.59 25.56
C ALA A 298 -2.35 12.38 25.14
N GLY A 299 -3.47 12.60 24.45
CA GLY A 299 -4.33 11.51 23.95
C GLY A 299 -3.61 10.57 22.98
N LEU A 300 -2.81 11.11 22.05
CA LEU A 300 -2.02 10.27 21.13
C LEU A 300 -0.96 9.47 21.87
N ARG A 301 -0.30 10.07 22.88
CA ARG A 301 0.67 9.38 23.74
C ARG A 301 0.02 8.23 24.52
N GLU A 302 -1.17 8.46 25.07
CA GLU A 302 -1.95 7.43 25.78
C GLU A 302 -2.30 6.26 24.86
N ALA A 303 -2.74 6.54 23.63
CA ALA A 303 -3.03 5.50 22.64
C ALA A 303 -1.80 4.64 22.29
N LEU A 304 -0.62 5.27 22.15
CA LEU A 304 0.65 4.57 21.92
C LEU A 304 1.05 3.69 23.11
N LEU A 305 0.91 4.20 24.34
CA LEU A 305 1.20 3.44 25.56
C LEU A 305 0.27 2.24 25.71
N ALA A 306 -1.04 2.43 25.48
CA ALA A 306 -2.03 1.37 25.52
C ALA A 306 -1.74 0.28 24.46
N ARG A 307 -1.39 0.68 23.23
CA ARG A 307 -0.99 -0.27 22.17
C ARG A 307 0.24 -1.08 22.57
N ARG A 308 1.29 -0.42 23.10
CA ARG A 308 2.51 -1.09 23.59
C ARG A 308 2.19 -2.11 24.68
N GLN A 309 1.38 -1.73 25.66
CA GLN A 309 0.96 -2.63 26.74
C GLN A 309 0.24 -3.88 26.20
N ARG A 310 -0.73 -3.70 25.29
CA ARG A 310 -1.45 -4.82 24.66
C ARG A 310 -0.51 -5.73 23.87
N LEU A 311 0.42 -5.16 23.10
CA LEU A 311 1.41 -5.95 22.35
C LEU A 311 2.31 -6.77 23.29
N THR A 312 2.79 -6.17 24.38
CA THR A 312 3.60 -6.89 25.38
C THR A 312 2.81 -8.01 26.06
N GLN A 313 1.52 -7.80 26.34
CA GLN A 313 0.64 -8.84 26.89
C GLN A 313 0.49 -10.00 25.90
N THR A 314 0.15 -9.71 24.64
CA THR A 314 0.04 -10.72 23.57
C THR A 314 1.34 -11.52 23.41
N LEU A 315 2.50 -10.87 23.39
CA LEU A 315 3.79 -11.55 23.31
C LEU A 315 4.08 -12.42 24.55
N THR A 316 3.67 -11.98 25.73
CA THR A 316 3.83 -12.77 26.96
C THR A 316 2.95 -14.03 26.93
N GLU A 317 1.72 -13.91 26.43
CA GLU A 317 0.80 -15.05 26.26
C GLU A 317 1.31 -16.05 25.22
N LEU A 318 1.90 -15.57 24.12
CA LEU A 318 2.52 -16.41 23.10
C LEU A 318 3.74 -17.17 23.67
N LYS A 319 4.63 -16.48 24.40
CA LYS A 319 5.78 -17.10 25.09
C LYS A 319 5.36 -18.10 26.17
N GLY A 320 4.25 -17.85 26.87
CA GLY A 320 3.67 -18.82 27.80
C GLY A 320 3.16 -20.09 27.12
N ARG A 321 2.72 -20.00 25.86
CA ARG A 321 2.31 -21.14 25.02
C ARG A 321 3.50 -21.85 24.35
N GLU A 322 4.61 -21.15 24.13
CA GLU A 322 5.87 -21.65 23.56
C GLU A 322 6.59 -22.66 24.43
N ALA A 323 6.34 -22.70 25.74
CA ALA A 323 7.00 -23.60 26.70
C ALA A 323 6.77 -25.12 26.45
N GLY A 324 6.28 -25.50 25.26
CA GLY A 324 6.23 -26.87 24.76
C GLY A 324 6.30 -27.06 23.23
N ARG A 325 6.56 -26.03 22.40
CA ARG A 325 6.67 -26.16 20.92
C ARG A 325 7.61 -25.10 20.30
N GLU A 326 8.63 -25.54 19.55
CA GLU A 326 9.64 -24.70 18.90
C GLU A 326 9.07 -23.76 17.80
N ASP A 327 7.97 -24.16 17.14
CA ASP A 327 7.33 -23.42 16.01
C ASP A 327 6.81 -22.01 16.36
N LEU A 328 6.64 -21.69 17.64
CA LEU A 328 6.07 -20.40 18.07
C LEU A 328 7.13 -19.30 18.26
N THR A 329 8.42 -19.66 18.42
CA THR A 329 9.52 -18.67 18.62
C THR A 329 9.66 -17.69 17.45
N LEU A 330 9.37 -18.12 16.22
CA LEU A 330 9.38 -17.28 15.02
C LEU A 330 8.31 -16.17 15.06
N VAL A 331 7.18 -16.41 15.74
CA VAL A 331 6.05 -15.45 15.80
C VAL A 331 6.37 -14.27 16.73
N ALA A 332 7.20 -14.47 17.75
CA ALA A 332 7.58 -13.40 18.68
C ALA A 332 8.58 -12.41 18.05
N ASP A 333 9.49 -12.90 17.20
CA ASP A 333 10.48 -12.07 16.51
C ASP A 333 9.82 -11.09 15.52
N ASP A 334 8.70 -11.48 14.91
CA ASP A 334 7.95 -10.68 13.95
C ASP A 334 7.42 -9.34 14.52
N PHE A 335 7.27 -9.22 15.84
CA PHE A 335 6.79 -8.00 16.50
C PHE A 335 7.90 -7.10 17.06
N THR A 336 9.16 -7.50 16.93
CA THR A 336 10.31 -6.73 17.44
C THR A 336 10.36 -5.33 16.84
N THR A 337 10.11 -5.23 15.54
CA THR A 337 10.04 -3.95 14.81
C THR A 337 8.93 -3.05 15.36
N GLN A 338 7.73 -3.60 15.61
CA GLN A 338 6.62 -2.82 16.17
C GLN A 338 6.93 -2.30 17.57
N LEU A 339 7.57 -3.10 18.43
CA LEU A 339 7.98 -2.65 19.77
C LEU A 339 8.99 -1.50 19.68
N ALA A 340 10.01 -1.63 18.83
CA ALA A 340 11.00 -0.58 18.64
C ALA A 340 10.38 0.73 18.14
N LEU A 341 9.48 0.64 17.15
CA LEU A 341 8.75 1.80 16.63
C LEU A 341 7.84 2.44 17.70
N LEU A 342 7.19 1.64 18.54
CA LEU A 342 6.37 2.17 19.65
C LEU A 342 7.21 2.90 20.68
N ASP A 343 8.35 2.34 21.06
CA ASP A 343 9.28 2.97 22.01
C ASP A 343 9.82 4.29 21.45
N GLU A 344 10.15 4.34 20.15
CA GLU A 344 10.52 5.57 19.45
C GLU A 344 9.39 6.60 19.50
N ALA A 345 8.18 6.22 19.06
CA ALA A 345 7.02 7.12 19.04
C ALA A 345 6.70 7.68 20.44
N ILE A 346 6.71 6.84 21.48
CA ILE A 346 6.49 7.23 22.87
C ILE A 346 7.60 8.16 23.37
N SER A 347 8.85 7.93 22.93
CA SER A 347 9.97 8.81 23.26
C SER A 347 9.78 10.20 22.64
N ILE A 348 9.44 10.26 21.35
CA ILE A 348 9.17 11.53 20.65
C ILE A 348 7.99 12.26 21.30
N ALA A 349 6.94 11.53 21.70
CA ALA A 349 5.75 12.12 22.33
C ALA A 349 5.96 12.70 23.74
N LYS A 350 7.17 12.64 24.32
CA LYS A 350 7.48 13.31 25.60
C LYS A 350 7.52 14.83 25.41
N PHE A 351 7.05 15.61 26.39
CA PHE A 351 7.21 17.07 26.40
C PHE A 351 7.66 17.56 27.80
N PRO A 352 8.52 18.60 27.88
CA PRO A 352 8.94 19.17 29.17
C PRO A 352 7.75 19.58 30.03
N GLY A 353 7.66 19.07 31.26
CA GLY A 353 6.56 19.36 32.19
C GLY A 353 5.49 18.27 32.31
N MET A 354 5.55 17.18 31.53
CA MET A 354 4.77 15.98 31.85
C MET A 354 5.28 15.39 33.17
N LYS A 355 4.45 15.44 34.22
CA LYS A 355 4.67 14.57 35.39
C LYS A 355 4.74 13.13 34.87
N PRO A 356 5.68 12.30 35.34
CA PRO A 356 5.62 10.87 35.09
C PRO A 356 4.22 10.43 35.48
N VAL A 357 3.48 9.81 34.56
CA VAL A 357 2.34 9.00 34.99
C VAL A 357 2.98 7.91 35.84
N GLU A 358 2.87 8.10 37.15
CA GLU A 358 3.51 7.29 38.16
C GLU A 358 3.21 5.83 37.88
N ALA A 359 4.23 5.01 38.12
CA ALA A 359 4.21 3.57 38.14
C ALA A 359 3.06 3.01 39.00
N ALA A 360 1.84 3.02 38.47
CA ALA A 360 0.65 2.46 39.11
C ALA A 360 0.36 1.03 38.62
N ALA A 361 1.40 0.30 38.19
CA ALA A 361 1.30 -1.14 37.90
C ALA A 361 2.13 -2.02 38.84
N ASP A 362 2.97 -1.45 39.72
CA ASP A 362 3.94 -2.23 40.51
C ASP A 362 3.69 -2.26 42.03
N SER A 363 2.59 -1.66 42.52
CA SER A 363 2.27 -1.66 43.97
C SER A 363 1.03 -2.47 44.35
N ALA A 364 0.31 -3.08 43.42
CA ALA A 364 -0.88 -3.90 43.73
C ALA A 364 -0.54 -5.37 44.08
N ALA A 365 0.70 -5.83 43.87
CA ALA A 365 1.11 -7.21 44.14
C ALA A 365 1.79 -7.44 45.51
N ARG A 366 1.87 -6.42 46.37
CA ARG A 366 2.48 -6.54 47.71
C ARG A 366 1.64 -5.86 48.79
N ARG A 367 0.41 -6.34 48.99
CA ARG A 367 -0.36 -6.19 50.25
C ARG A 367 -1.59 -7.10 50.19
N GLY A 368 -1.38 -8.36 50.52
CA GLY A 368 -2.44 -9.38 50.54
C GLY A 368 -1.98 -10.63 51.28
N GLY A 369 -1.53 -10.47 52.52
CA GLY A 369 -1.00 -11.57 53.32
C GLY A 369 -0.83 -11.18 54.77
N GLN A 370 -1.93 -11.01 55.50
CA GLN A 370 -1.99 -11.27 56.94
C GLN A 370 -3.46 -11.34 57.38
N ALA A 371 -3.87 -12.56 57.75
CA ALA A 371 -5.16 -12.84 58.38
C ALA A 371 -5.18 -12.28 59.81
N PRO A 372 -6.30 -11.70 60.28
CA PRO A 372 -6.44 -11.35 61.68
C PRO A 372 -6.90 -12.57 62.50
N GLN A 373 -6.06 -12.98 63.45
CA GLN A 373 -6.41 -13.89 64.53
C GLN A 373 -7.47 -13.25 65.44
N HIS A 374 -8.64 -13.88 65.53
CA HIS A 374 -9.63 -13.57 66.55
C HIS A 374 -9.19 -14.21 67.88
N SER A 375 -8.90 -13.38 68.88
CA SER A 375 -8.88 -13.77 70.29
C SER A 375 -9.30 -12.58 71.13
N LYS A 376 -10.51 -12.64 71.68
CA LYS A 376 -10.91 -11.99 72.93
C LYS A 376 -12.17 -12.69 73.44
N MET A 377 -11.99 -13.54 74.45
CA MET A 377 -13.04 -13.99 75.37
C MET A 377 -13.21 -12.96 76.49
N LEU A 378 -14.48 -12.83 76.92
CA LEU A 378 -15.01 -12.44 78.25
C LEU A 378 -14.44 -11.19 78.96
N ALA A 379 -15.31 -10.24 79.30
CA ALA A 379 -16.02 -10.23 80.59
C ALA A 379 -16.80 -8.91 80.82
N MET A 380 -17.94 -9.07 81.50
CA MET A 380 -18.85 -8.09 82.11
C MET A 380 -19.83 -7.33 81.21
#